data_AF-U1NAP5-F1
#
_entry.id   AF-U1NAP5-F1
#
_cell.length_a   1.000
_cell.length_b   1.000
_cell.length_c   1.000
_cell.angle_alpha   90.00
_cell.angle_beta   90.00
_cell.angle_gamma   90.00
#
_symmetry.space_group_name_H-M   'P 1'
#
loop_
_entity.id
_entity.type
_entity.pdbx_description
1 polymer ?
#
loop_
_entity_poly.entity_id
_entity_poly.type
_entity_poly.pdbx_seq_one_letter_code
_entity_poly.pdbx_strand_id
1 'polypeptide(L)' 'MSKATKRIPLREGTFEDLGELKGAGETWDDVVKELIEAKQMENRRELLERTDDDDFVPLDEI' A
#
# COMPACT_ATOMS: atom_id res chain seq x y z
N MET A 1 -22.15 -0.16 -7.96
CA MET A 1 -20.97 -0.35 -7.10
C MET A 1 -21.00 0.74 -6.03
N SER A 2 -21.27 0.43 -4.76
CA SER A 2 -21.23 1.44 -3.70
C SER A 2 -19.78 1.85 -3.47
N LYS A 3 -19.44 3.12 -3.69
CA LYS A 3 -18.16 3.68 -3.23
C LYS A 3 -18.21 3.69 -1.70
N ALA A 4 -17.48 2.79 -1.05
CA ALA A 4 -17.34 2.81 0.39
C ALA A 4 -16.43 3.98 0.78
N THR A 5 -17.01 5.08 1.26
CA THR A 5 -16.24 6.21 1.78
C THR A 5 -15.69 5.84 3.16
N LYS A 6 -14.36 5.69 3.27
CA LYS A 6 -13.66 5.52 4.54
C LYS A 6 -12.97 6.83 4.92
N ARG A 7 -13.00 7.18 6.20
CA ARG A 7 -12.23 8.32 6.75
C ARG A 7 -11.01 7.76 7.48
N ILE A 8 -9.83 8.29 7.16
CA ILE A 8 -8.57 7.94 7.80
C ILE A 8 -8.16 9.15 8.65
N PRO A 9 -8.16 9.06 9.99
CA PRO A 9 -7.67 10.13 10.82
C PRO A 9 -6.15 10.23 10.69
N LEU A 10 -5.64 11.43 10.46
CA LEU A 10 -4.22 11.71 10.28
C LEU A 10 -3.75 12.70 11.34
N ARG A 11 -2.46 12.65 11.65
CA ARG A 11 -1.77 13.71 12.38
C ARG A 11 -1.47 14.85 11.41
N GLU A 12 -1.35 16.06 11.94
CA GLU A 12 -1.06 17.26 11.13
C GLU A 12 0.21 17.11 10.31
N GLY A 13 1.34 16.73 10.92
CA GLY A 13 2.60 16.51 10.18
C GLY A 13 2.46 15.46 9.07
N THR A 14 1.75 14.36 9.32
CA THR A 14 1.51 13.35 8.27
C THR A 14 0.66 13.90 7.12
N PHE A 15 -0.28 14.80 7.42
CA PHE A 15 -1.07 15.44 6.38
C PHE A 15 -0.25 16.42 5.54
N GLU A 16 0.70 17.13 6.16
CA GLU A 16 1.67 17.98 5.46
C GLU A 16 2.58 17.16 4.55
N ASP A 17 3.18 16.09 5.07
CA ASP A 17 4.05 15.17 4.31
C ASP A 17 3.32 14.59 3.08
N LEU A 18 2.06 14.17 3.25
CA LEU A 18 1.22 13.68 2.15
C LEU A 18 0.91 14.77 1.12
N GLY A 19 0.87 16.04 1.54
CA GLY A 19 0.69 17.19 0.66
C GLY A 19 1.85 17.38 -0.31
N GLU A 20 3.08 17.05 0.08
CA GLU A 20 4.25 17.11 -0.79
C GLU A 20 4.19 16.08 -1.92
N LEU A 21 3.54 14.93 -1.67
CA LEU A 21 3.36 13.88 -2.67
C LEU A 21 2.27 14.23 -3.69
N LYS A 22 1.33 15.11 -3.33
CA LYS A 22 0.16 15.41 -4.15
C LYS A 22 0.51 16.34 -5.31
N GLY A 23 0.41 15.83 -6.53
CA GLY A 23 0.60 16.57 -7.76
C GLY A 23 -0.51 17.58 -8.09
N ALA A 24 -0.21 18.47 -9.04
CA ALA A 24 -1.16 19.45 -9.51
C ALA A 24 -2.36 18.76 -10.22
N GLY A 25 -3.56 18.97 -9.69
CA GLY A 25 -4.79 18.40 -10.24
C GLY A 25 -5.16 17.01 -9.71
N GLU A 26 -4.31 16.40 -8.89
CA GLU A 26 -4.60 15.11 -8.25
C GLU A 26 -5.57 15.26 -7.07
N THR A 27 -6.30 14.20 -6.79
CA THR A 27 -7.14 14.09 -5.59
C THR A 27 -6.42 13.29 -4.50
N TRP A 28 -6.92 13.37 -3.27
CA TRP A 28 -6.41 12.53 -2.19
C TRP A 28 -6.66 11.04 -2.41
N ASP A 29 -7.72 10.69 -3.15
CA ASP A 29 -7.99 9.30 -3.53
C ASP A 29 -6.88 8.78 -4.46
N ASP A 30 -6.35 9.62 -5.36
CA ASP A 30 -5.26 9.26 -6.28
C ASP A 30 -3.97 8.98 -5.50
N VAL A 31 -3.58 9.91 -4.62
CA VAL A 31 -2.40 9.75 -3.75
C VAL A 31 -2.51 8.49 -2.88
N VAL A 32 -3.67 8.25 -2.25
CA VAL A 32 -3.88 7.06 -1.42
C VAL A 32 -3.81 5.77 -2.25
N LYS A 33 -4.32 5.79 -3.48
CA LYS A 33 -4.24 4.64 -4.38
C LYS A 33 -2.78 4.29 -4.71
N GLU A 34 -1.96 5.29 -5.02
CA GLU A 34 -0.53 5.07 -5.30
C GLU A 34 0.21 4.52 -4.08
N LEU A 35 -0.06 5.03 -2.88
CA LEU A 35 0.53 4.51 -1.64
C LEU A 35 0.15 3.05 -1.37
N ILE A 36 -1.11 2.67 -1.67
CA ILE A 36 -1.56 1.28 -1.54
C ILE A 36 -0.79 0.38 -2.53
N GLU A 37 -0.66 0.81 -3.78
CA GLU A 37 0.08 0.06 -4.81
C GLU A 37 1.56 -0.10 -4.43
N ALA A 38 2.21 0.98 -3.98
CA ALA A 38 3.58 0.96 -3.50
C ALA A 38 3.77 -0.03 -2.34
N LYS A 39 2.87 0.00 -1.34
CA LYS A 39 2.95 -0.92 -0.20
C LYS A 39 2.70 -2.38 -0.60
N GLN A 40 1.81 -2.63 -1.56
CA GLN A 40 1.59 -3.98 -2.07
C GLN A 40 2.83 -4.54 -2.78
N MET A 41 3.52 -3.71 -3.58
CA MET A 41 4.76 -4.10 -4.23
C MET A 41 5.87 -4.40 -3.23
N GLU A 42 6.02 -3.56 -2.20
CA GLU A 42 6.98 -3.78 -1.11
C GLU A 42 6.66 -5.08 -0.35
N ASN A 43 5.41 -5.27 0.07
CA ASN A 43 5.00 -6.49 0.77
C ASN A 43 5.25 -7.73 -0.09
N ARG A 44 4.99 -7.65 -1.40
CA ARG A 44 5.26 -8.78 -2.32
C ARG A 44 6.75 -9.10 -2.39
N ARG A 45 7.62 -8.07 -2.43
CA ARG A 45 9.08 -8.27 -2.41
C ARG A 45 9.52 -8.91 -1.09
N GLU A 46 9.09 -8.37 0.04
CA GLU A 46 9.41 -8.92 1.37
C GLU A 46 8.94 -10.37 1.52
N LEU A 47 7.75 -10.71 0.99
CA LEU A 47 7.25 -12.07 0.98
C LEU A 47 8.14 -13.00 0.17
N LEU A 48 8.56 -12.58 -1.03
CA LEU A 48 9.46 -13.36 -1.88
C LEU A 48 10.81 -13.59 -1.22
N GLU A 49 11.42 -12.54 -0.66
CA GLU A 49 12.69 -12.63 0.07
C GLU A 49 12.59 -13.60 1.25
N ARG A 50 11.47 -13.60 1.98
CA ARG A 50 11.24 -14.56 3.07
C ARG A 50 11.00 -15.98 2.60
N THR A 51 10.42 -16.17 1.41
CA THR A 51 10.14 -17.51 0.84
C THR A 51 11.32 -18.13 0.09
N ASP A 52 12.36 -17.36 -0.19
CA ASP A 52 13.64 -17.87 -0.73
C ASP A 52 14.47 -18.62 0.35
N ASP A 53 14.12 -18.53 1.64
CA ASP A 53 14.62 -19.46 2.65
C ASP A 53 14.00 -20.85 2.38
N ASP A 54 14.81 -21.89 2.13
CA ASP A 54 14.45 -23.26 1.67
C ASP A 54 13.44 -24.08 2.54
N ASP A 55 12.75 -23.45 3.49
CA ASP A 55 11.84 -24.08 4.46
C ASP A 55 10.37 -24.17 3.99
N PHE A 56 10.04 -23.84 2.74
CA PHE A 56 8.65 -23.85 2.24
C PHE A 56 8.36 -25.04 1.30
N VAL A 57 7.22 -25.68 1.53
CA VAL A 57 6.63 -26.70 0.65
C VAL A 57 5.43 -26.12 -0.13
N PRO A 58 5.22 -26.51 -1.40
CA PRO A 58 4.07 -26.07 -2.19
C PRO A 58 2.74 -26.36 -1.50
N LEU A 59 1.78 -25.44 -1.62
CA LEU A 59 0.44 -25.56 -1.03
C LEU A 59 -0.35 -26.78 -1.54
N ASP A 60 0.01 -27.27 -2.72
CA ASP A 60 -0.63 -28.42 -3.38
C ASP A 60 -0.21 -29.77 -2.76
N GLU A 61 0.77 -29.76 -1.84
CA GLU A 61 1.33 -30.94 -1.18
C GLU A 61 0.76 -31.19 0.24
N ILE A 62 -0.29 -30.45 0.65
CA ILE A 62 -0.98 -30.58 1.96
C ILE A 62 -2.43 -31.07 1.80
#